data_AF-A0A967X3W4-F1
#
_entry.id   AF-A0A967X3W4-F1
#
_cell.length_a   1.000
_cell.length_b   1.000
_cell.length_c   1.000
_cell.angle_alpha   90.00
_cell.angle_beta   90.00
_cell.angle_gamma   90.00
#
_symmetry.space_group_name_H-M   'P 1'
#
loop_
_entity.id
_entity.type
_entity.pdbx_description
1 polymer ?
#
loop_
_entity_poly.entity_id
_entity_poly.type
_entity_poly.pdbx_seq_one_letter_code
_entity_poly.pdbx_strand_id
1 'polypeptide(L)' 'LEGDLGLGKTVFARGVAAGLGVAPEDVTSPSFTLVQEYRGGRVPMFHVDLYRLETTEEIDSIGFEEILSAGGV' A
#
# COMPACT_ATOMS: atom_id res chain seq x y z
N LEU A 1 7.48 2.36 3.84
CA LEU A 1 7.36 2.42 5.32
C LEU A 1 8.34 1.41 5.90
N GLU A 2 9.25 1.82 6.78
CA GLU A 2 10.25 0.91 7.36
C GLU A 2 9.99 0.66 8.85
N GLY A 3 10.40 -0.52 9.35
CA GLY A 3 10.29 -0.94 10.75
C GLY A 3 9.93 -2.41 10.88
N ASP A 4 10.01 -2.97 12.09
CA ASP A 4 9.69 -4.38 12.34
C ASP A 4 8.18 -4.68 12.27
N LEU A 5 7.85 -5.96 12.11
CA LEU A 5 6.48 -6.45 12.16
C LEU A 5 5.83 -6.02 13.49
N GLY A 6 4.66 -5.40 13.42
CA GLY A 6 3.93 -4.93 14.61
C GLY A 6 4.22 -3.50 15.06
N LEU A 7 5.16 -2.76 14.45
CA LEU A 7 5.43 -1.34 14.78
C LEU A 7 4.37 -0.34 14.26
N GLY A 8 3.16 -0.79 13.93
CA GLY A 8 2.06 0.11 13.58
C GLY A 8 2.04 0.62 12.13
N LYS A 9 2.77 0.00 11.19
CA LYS A 9 2.70 0.36 9.76
C LYS A 9 1.28 0.36 9.19
N THR A 10 0.49 -0.66 9.53
CA THR A 10 -0.93 -0.72 9.12
C THR A 10 -1.78 0.33 9.81
N VAL A 11 -1.46 0.69 11.06
CA VAL A 11 -2.13 1.78 11.78
C VAL A 11 -1.85 3.12 11.09
N PHE A 12 -0.61 3.35 10.68
CA PHE A 12 -0.24 4.53 9.88
C PHE A 12 -0.99 4.56 8.54
N ALA A 13 -1.00 3.43 7.80
CA ALA A 13 -1.72 3.33 6.53
C ALA A 13 -3.21 3.63 6.68
N ARG A 14 -3.85 3.16 7.74
CA ARG A 14 -5.25 3.50 8.09
C ARG A 14 -5.46 4.98 8.32
N GLY A 15 -4.51 5.66 8.97
CA GLY A 15 -4.55 7.11 9.15
C GLY A 15 -4.47 7.87 7.83
N VAL A 16 -3.58 7.45 6.92
CA VAL A 16 -3.48 8.02 5.57
C VAL A 16 -4.78 7.81 4.80
N ALA A 17 -5.30 6.59 4.80
CA ALA A 17 -6.55 6.24 4.14
C ALA A 17 -7.74 7.08 4.64
N ALA A 18 -7.86 7.26 5.96
CA ALA A 18 -8.86 8.13 6.57
C ALA A 18 -8.77 9.56 6.03
N GLY A 19 -7.55 10.11 5.97
CA GLY A 19 -7.30 11.44 5.40
C GLY A 19 -7.63 11.56 3.91
N LEU A 20 -7.58 10.45 3.18
CA LEU A 20 -7.97 10.36 1.77
C LEU A 20 -9.47 10.08 1.58
N GLY A 21 -10.23 9.79 2.64
CA GLY A 21 -11.65 9.46 2.57
C GLY A 21 -11.95 7.99 2.28
N VAL A 22 -10.94 7.13 2.39
CA VAL A 22 -11.12 5.67 2.39
C VAL A 22 -11.50 5.22 3.80
N ALA A 23 -12.47 4.31 3.92
CA ALA A 23 -12.88 3.74 5.20
C ALA A 23 -11.70 2.99 5.85
N PRO A 24 -11.22 3.39 7.05
CA PRO A 24 -10.03 2.80 7.66
C PRO A 24 -10.19 1.30 7.98
N GLU A 25 -11.42 0.85 8.23
CA GLU A 25 -11.77 -0.55 8.46
C GLU A 25 -11.48 -1.45 7.25
N ASP A 26 -11.54 -0.90 6.03
CA ASP A 26 -11.26 -1.64 4.79
C ASP A 26 -9.75 -1.80 4.56
N VAL A 27 -8.91 -1.01 5.26
CA VAL A 27 -7.46 -1.02 5.08
C VAL A 27 -6.83 -2.14 5.89
N THR A 28 -6.26 -3.08 5.16
CA THR A 28 -5.55 -4.24 5.68
C THR A 28 -4.08 -4.23 5.26
N SER A 29 -3.28 -5.11 5.87
CA SER A 29 -1.87 -5.27 5.51
C SER A 29 -1.74 -6.08 4.21
N PRO A 30 -1.04 -5.60 3.18
CA PRO A 30 -0.85 -6.32 1.92
C PRO A 30 0.26 -7.38 2.04
N SER A 31 0.47 -7.96 3.22
CA SER A 31 1.63 -8.83 3.46
C SER A 31 1.62 -10.11 2.62
N PHE A 32 0.47 -10.53 2.08
CA PHE A 32 0.41 -11.66 1.13
C PHE A 32 0.11 -11.23 -0.30
N THR A 33 -0.60 -10.12 -0.48
CA THR A 33 -0.98 -9.63 -1.81
C THR A 33 0.11 -8.73 -2.43
N LEU A 34 1.09 -8.31 -1.62
CA LEU A 34 2.18 -7.36 -1.92
C LEU A 34 1.69 -5.94 -2.25
N VAL A 35 0.56 -5.82 -2.94
CA VAL A 35 -0.12 -4.57 -3.29
C VAL A 35 -1.58 -4.67 -2.85
N GLN A 36 -2.13 -3.57 -2.34
CA GLN A 36 -3.56 -3.35 -2.15
C GLN A 36 -3.94 -1.96 -2.64
N GLU A 37 -4.98 -1.88 -3.45
CA GLU A 37 -5.51 -0.62 -4.00
C GLU A 37 -6.81 -0.23 -3.32
N TYR A 38 -6.92 1.05 -2.95
CA TYR A 38 -8.14 1.63 -2.40
C TYR A 38 -8.57 2.82 -3.25
N ARG A 39 -9.65 2.66 -3.99
CA ARG A 39 -10.16 3.67 -4.96
C ARG A 39 -11.38 4.46 -4.47
N GLY A 40 -11.86 4.18 -3.25
CA GLY A 40 -13.05 4.83 -2.68
C GLY A 40 -12.83 6.24 -2.12
N GLY A 41 -11.57 6.71 -2.08
CA GLY A 41 -11.21 8.03 -1.55
C GLY A 41 -11.16 9.12 -2.62
N ARG A 42 -10.60 10.28 -2.24
CA ARG A 42 -10.38 11.45 -3.10
C ARG A 42 -9.43 11.16 -4.26
N VAL A 43 -8.42 10.33 -4.02
CA VAL A 43 -7.48 9.80 -5.00
C VAL A 43 -7.21 8.33 -4.67
N PRO A 44 -6.78 7.51 -5.65
CA PRO A 44 -6.37 6.15 -5.38
C PRO A 44 -5.25 6.10 -4.34
N MET A 45 -5.34 5.18 -3.40
CA MET A 45 -4.27 4.86 -2.45
C MET A 45 -3.72 3.48 -2.77
N PHE A 46 -2.39 3.37 -2.84
CA PHE A 46 -1.66 2.14 -3.09
C PHE A 46 -0.86 1.77 -1.84
N HIS A 47 -1.26 0.68 -1.18
CA HIS A 47 -0.51 0.14 -0.06
C HIS A 47 0.37 -0.99 -0.57
N VAL A 48 1.69 -0.75 -0.64
CA VAL A 48 2.68 -1.70 -1.14
C VAL A 48 3.58 -2.18 0.02
N ASP A 49 3.74 -3.50 0.16
CA ASP A 49 4.65 -4.15 1.11
C ASP A 49 5.89 -4.67 0.39
N LEU A 50 6.91 -3.81 0.30
CA LEU A 50 8.20 -4.14 -0.30
C LEU A 50 9.11 -4.98 0.61
N TYR A 51 8.74 -5.21 1.88
CA TYR A 51 9.59 -5.95 2.82
C TYR A 51 9.83 -7.41 2.38
N ARG A 52 8.95 -7.95 1.53
CA ARG A 52 9.02 -9.33 1.02
C ARG A 52 9.65 -9.46 -0.36
N LEU A 53 9.98 -8.35 -1.02
CA LEU A 53 10.60 -8.38 -2.34
C LEU A 53 12.10 -8.20 -2.18
N GLU A 54 12.87 -9.11 -2.76
CA GLU A 54 14.33 -9.16 -2.64
C GLU A 54 15.01 -8.71 -3.93
N THR A 55 14.34 -8.81 -5.09
CA THR A 55 14.93 -8.42 -6.38
C THR A 55 14.08 -7.40 -7.14
N THR A 56 14.73 -6.69 -8.07
CA THR A 56 14.06 -5.78 -9.00
C THR A 56 13.06 -6.50 -9.91
N GLU A 57 13.34 -7.72 -10.34
CA GLU A 57 12.38 -8.48 -11.15
C GLU A 57 11.08 -8.77 -10.38
N GLU A 58 11.17 -9.01 -9.06
CA GLU A 58 9.97 -9.20 -8.23
C GLU A 58 9.18 -7.90 -8.08
N ILE A 59 9.85 -6.74 -8.00
CA ILE A 59 9.21 -5.43 -8.00
C ILE A 59 8.49 -5.18 -9.34
N ASP A 60 9.12 -5.50 -10.46
CA ASP A 60 8.50 -5.34 -11.77
C ASP A 60 7.27 -6.25 -11.90
N SER A 61 7.31 -7.46 -11.30
CA SER A 61 6.23 -8.44 -11.36
C SER A 61 4.94 -8.01 -10.65
N ILE A 62 5.01 -7.06 -9.69
CA ILE A 62 3.84 -6.55 -8.98
C ILE A 62 3.16 -5.37 -9.69
N GLY A 63 3.63 -5.00 -10.89
CA GLY A 63 3.10 -3.87 -11.65
C GLY A 63 3.47 -2.52 -11.04
N PHE A 64 4.71 -2.41 -10.54
CA PHE A 64 5.16 -1.21 -9.83
C PHE A 64 5.18 0.04 -10.72
N GLU A 65 5.51 -0.11 -12.01
CA GLU A 65 5.47 1.01 -12.97
C GLU A 65 4.04 1.52 -13.21
N GLU A 66 3.05 0.64 -13.29
CA GLU A 66 1.65 1.06 -13.41
C GLU A 66 1.19 1.81 -12.16
N ILE A 67 1.59 1.36 -10.97
CA ILE A 67 1.28 2.05 -9.71
C ILE A 67 1.85 3.47 -9.70
N LEU A 68 3.12 3.64 -10.09
CA LEU A 68 3.78 4.94 -10.13
C LEU A 68 3.13 5.90 -11.13
N SER A 69 2.61 5.38 -12.25
CA SER A 69 1.95 6.18 -13.29
C SER A 69 0.46 6.45 -13.04
N ALA A 70 -0.17 5.75 -12.09
CA ALA A 70 -1.60 5.85 -11.83
C ALA A 70 -2.06 7.15 -11.15
N GLY A 71 -1.14 7.99 -10.65
CA GLY A 71 -1.47 9.32 -10.10
C GLY A 71 -2.19 9.29 -8.75
N GLY A 72 -1.79 8.37 -7.86
CA GLY A 72 -2.32 8.24 -6.49
C GLY A 72 -1.30 8.52 -5.40
N VAL A 73 -1.61 8.05 -4.18
CA VAL A 73 -0.75 8.10 -2.98
C VAL A 73 -0.28 6.72 -2.59
#